data_AF-A0AA49K216-F1
#
_entry.id   AF-A0AA49K216-F1
#
_cell.length_a   1.000
_cell.length_b   1.000
_cell.length_c   1.000
_cell.angle_alpha   90.00
_cell.angle_beta   90.00
_cell.angle_gamma   90.00
#
_symmetry.space_group_name_H-M   'P 1'
#
loop_
_entity.id
_entity.type
_entity.pdbx_description
1 polymer ?
#
loop_
_entity_poly.entity_id
_entity_poly.type
_entity_poly.pdbx_seq_one_letter_code
_entity_poly.pdbx_strand_id
1 'polypeptide(L)'
;MPTYAVLLFAALLDTTGAGVPVEPAQPRIPTPLELARTAKAQDDEPSDWYYRRLKVHRVSSYAMLPLFALQYAAGAQLYDKGEDAADWAEDWHGVGAATIAGVFAINVVTGVPNLIEIWNEPRDRKRRLFHASAMLVAAAGFTATGIIADEAEDGPSGRRLHRNVAIGSMGVATVGYLSMLDIFRRD
;
A
#
# COMPACT_ATOMS: atom_id res chain seq x y z
N MET A 1 -40.65 33.50 34.75
CA MET A 1 -41.02 32.15 34.27
C MET A 1 -40.58 31.16 35.34
N PRO A 2 -41.52 30.54 36.09
CA PRO A 2 -41.21 29.90 37.37
C PRO A 2 -40.85 28.41 37.26
N THR A 3 -40.03 28.00 38.22
CA THR A 3 -39.68 26.67 38.75
C THR A 3 -40.88 25.86 39.27
N TYR A 4 -40.98 24.57 38.93
CA TYR A 4 -41.64 23.45 39.65
C TYR A 4 -41.12 22.12 39.03
N ALA A 5 -40.91 20.98 39.68
CA ALA A 5 -41.31 20.50 41.00
C ALA A 5 -40.33 19.42 41.51
N VAL A 6 -40.13 19.47 42.82
CA VAL A 6 -39.66 18.37 43.68
C VAL A 6 -40.73 17.27 43.71
N LEU A 7 -40.32 16.00 43.60
CA LEU A 7 -41.06 14.89 44.21
C LEU A 7 -40.10 14.04 45.04
N LEU A 8 -40.07 14.38 46.32
CA LEU A 8 -39.75 13.49 47.42
C LEU A 8 -40.90 12.49 47.56
N PHE A 9 -40.59 11.20 47.57
CA PHE A 9 -41.41 10.21 48.25
C PHE A 9 -40.51 9.39 49.17
N ALA A 10 -40.73 9.54 50.46
CA ALA A 10 -40.14 8.71 51.50
C ALA A 10 -41.21 7.73 51.99
N ALA A 11 -40.87 6.44 52.02
CA ALA A 11 -41.46 5.43 52.90
C ALA A 11 -40.36 4.38 53.12
N LEU A 12 -39.65 4.42 54.26
CA LEU A 12 -39.96 3.67 55.50
C LEU A 12 -40.11 2.16 55.28
N LEU A 13 -38.96 1.48 55.47
CA LEU A 13 -38.75 0.18 56.12
C LEU A 13 -39.86 -0.88 56.00
N ASP A 14 -39.57 -1.95 55.27
CA ASP A 14 -39.70 -3.29 55.86
C ASP A 14 -38.45 -4.13 55.57
N THR A 15 -38.10 -4.84 56.61
CA THR A 15 -36.92 -5.63 56.92
C THR A 15 -36.93 -7.00 56.24
N THR A 16 -35.73 -7.60 56.14
CA THR A 16 -35.45 -9.01 55.79
C THR A 16 -35.21 -9.37 54.32
N GLY A 17 -34.39 -8.59 53.62
CA GLY A 17 -33.50 -9.15 52.61
C GLY A 17 -32.14 -9.40 53.25
N ALA A 18 -31.71 -10.64 53.40
CA ALA A 18 -30.36 -10.96 53.85
C ALA A 18 -29.34 -10.24 52.96
N GLY A 19 -28.73 -9.18 53.50
CA GLY A 19 -27.70 -8.42 52.81
C GLY A 19 -26.50 -9.32 52.62
N VAL A 20 -26.34 -9.85 51.40
CA VAL A 20 -25.06 -10.41 50.98
C VAL A 20 -24.08 -9.24 51.06
N PRO A 21 -23.00 -9.33 51.85
CA PRO A 21 -21.97 -8.30 51.85
C PRO A 21 -21.45 -8.18 50.41
N VAL A 22 -21.74 -7.06 49.74
CA VAL A 22 -21.07 -6.75 48.47
C VAL A 22 -19.69 -6.26 48.86
N GLU A 23 -18.77 -7.21 49.00
CA GLU A 23 -17.35 -6.92 49.17
C GLU A 23 -16.92 -6.00 48.02
N PRO A 24 -16.28 -4.85 48.29
CA PRO A 24 -15.80 -3.98 47.23
C PRO A 24 -14.86 -4.80 46.34
N ALA A 25 -15.20 -4.91 45.05
CA ALA A 25 -14.38 -5.64 44.10
C ALA A 25 -12.96 -5.08 44.16
N GLN A 26 -12.04 -5.87 44.72
CA GLN A 26 -10.63 -5.51 44.79
C GLN A 26 -10.14 -5.23 43.36
N PRO A 27 -9.32 -4.20 43.12
CA PRO A 27 -8.77 -3.92 41.81
C PRO A 27 -7.98 -5.13 41.33
N ARG A 28 -8.62 -5.93 40.46
CA ARG A 28 -8.04 -7.14 39.92
C ARG A 28 -7.04 -6.74 38.85
N ILE A 29 -5.76 -7.01 39.11
CA ILE A 29 -4.73 -6.90 38.08
C ILE A 29 -5.04 -7.95 37.01
N PRO A 30 -5.28 -7.55 35.74
CA PRO A 30 -5.56 -8.50 34.68
C PRO A 30 -4.37 -9.45 34.54
N THR A 31 -4.66 -10.74 34.42
CA THR A 31 -3.63 -11.75 34.21
C THR A 31 -2.92 -11.51 32.88
N PRO A 32 -1.68 -11.99 32.69
CA PRO A 32 -0.99 -11.92 31.40
C PRO A 32 -1.81 -12.51 30.25
N LEU A 33 -2.62 -13.54 30.51
CA LEU A 33 -3.50 -14.16 29.53
C LEU A 33 -4.71 -13.28 29.20
N GLU A 34 -5.24 -12.56 30.19
CA GLU A 34 -6.30 -11.56 29.97
C GLU A 34 -5.74 -10.38 29.19
N LEU A 35 -4.57 -9.84 29.56
CA LEU A 35 -3.88 -8.81 28.76
C LEU A 35 -3.61 -9.27 27.33
N ALA A 36 -3.13 -10.49 27.14
CA ALA A 36 -2.90 -11.07 25.82
C ALA A 36 -4.21 -11.30 25.05
N ARG A 37 -5.32 -11.63 25.73
CA ARG A 37 -6.65 -11.72 25.11
C ARG A 37 -7.20 -10.35 24.76
N THR A 38 -7.05 -9.33 25.60
CA THR A 38 -7.49 -7.97 25.29
C THR A 38 -6.67 -7.37 24.17
N ALA A 39 -5.34 -7.61 24.16
CA ALA A 39 -4.45 -7.25 23.06
C ALA A 39 -4.76 -8.01 21.76
N LYS A 40 -5.29 -9.23 21.84
CA LYS A 40 -5.77 -10.01 20.68
C LYS A 40 -7.20 -9.64 20.26
N ALA A 41 -8.03 -9.14 21.19
CA ALA A 41 -9.43 -8.81 21.00
C ALA A 41 -9.66 -7.33 20.69
N GLN A 42 -8.61 -6.50 20.73
CA GLN A 42 -8.52 -5.42 19.76
C GLN A 42 -8.44 -6.09 18.40
N ASP A 43 -9.60 -6.30 17.78
CA ASP A 43 -9.68 -6.40 16.34
C ASP A 43 -8.93 -5.17 15.80
N ASP A 44 -7.68 -5.36 15.38
CA ASP A 44 -6.78 -4.30 14.97
C ASP A 44 -7.27 -3.74 13.63
N GLU A 45 -8.34 -2.94 13.67
CA GLU A 45 -8.69 -2.07 12.57
C GLU A 45 -7.42 -1.31 12.15
N PRO A 46 -7.08 -1.31 10.86
CA PRO A 46 -5.89 -0.61 10.40
C PRO A 46 -5.91 0.86 10.85
N SER A 47 -4.74 1.41 11.16
CA SER A 47 -4.64 2.80 11.62
C SER A 47 -5.11 3.80 10.56
N ASP A 48 -5.43 5.03 10.98
CA ASP A 48 -5.68 6.14 10.04
C ASP A 48 -4.52 6.34 9.04
N TRP A 49 -3.30 6.09 9.51
CA TRP A 49 -2.10 6.16 8.69
C TRP A 49 -2.06 5.07 7.62
N TYR A 50 -2.55 3.86 7.91
CA TYR A 50 -2.72 2.81 6.91
C TYR A 50 -3.59 3.28 5.75
N TYR A 51 -4.77 3.84 6.07
CA TYR A 51 -5.71 4.30 5.04
C TYR A 51 -5.16 5.50 4.26
N ARG A 52 -4.43 6.41 4.92
CA ARG A 52 -3.78 7.55 4.27
C ARG A 52 -2.71 7.09 3.28
N ARG A 53 -1.82 6.19 3.70
CA ARG A 53 -0.80 5.59 2.81
C ARG A 53 -1.45 4.80 1.69
N LEU A 54 -2.51 4.03 1.97
CA LEU A 54 -3.22 3.22 0.97
C LEU A 54 -3.84 4.11 -0.11
N LYS A 55 -4.43 5.24 0.28
CA LYS A 55 -4.98 6.22 -0.66
C LYS A 55 -3.88 6.78 -1.57
N VAL A 56 -2.74 7.19 -1.01
CA VAL A 56 -1.60 7.71 -1.80
C VAL A 56 -1.04 6.64 -2.73
N HIS A 57 -0.82 5.43 -2.23
CA HIS A 57 -0.36 4.28 -3.01
C HIS A 57 -1.29 4.01 -4.20
N ARG A 58 -2.60 3.93 -3.95
CA ARG A 58 -3.61 3.68 -4.99
C ARG A 58 -3.65 4.79 -6.04
N VAL A 59 -3.73 6.04 -5.60
CA VAL A 59 -3.86 7.18 -6.53
C VAL A 59 -2.60 7.34 -7.37
N SER A 60 -1.41 7.24 -6.78
CA SER A 60 -0.15 7.34 -7.53
C SER A 60 0.02 6.19 -8.52
N SER A 61 -0.44 4.98 -8.18
CA SER A 61 -0.38 3.82 -9.07
C SER A 61 -1.15 4.00 -10.39
N TYR A 62 -2.16 4.88 -10.45
CA TYR A 62 -2.88 5.15 -11.71
C TYR A 62 -2.01 5.81 -12.78
N ALA A 63 -0.91 6.47 -12.39
CA ALA A 63 0.01 7.07 -13.34
C ALA A 63 0.85 6.04 -14.12
N MET A 64 0.99 4.81 -13.58
CA MET A 64 1.96 3.84 -14.09
C MET A 64 1.68 3.39 -15.52
N LEU A 65 0.45 3.02 -15.87
CA LEU A 65 0.14 2.53 -17.22
C LEU A 65 0.30 3.62 -18.30
N PRO A 66 -0.21 4.85 -18.10
CA PRO A 66 0.09 5.96 -19.02
C PRO A 66 1.59 6.24 -19.16
N LEU A 67 2.35 6.23 -18.06
CA LEU A 67 3.80 6.45 -18.09
C LEU A 67 4.51 5.33 -18.86
N PHE A 68 4.13 4.06 -18.67
CA PHE A 68 4.70 2.95 -19.43
C PHE A 68 4.37 3.06 -20.92
N ALA A 69 3.17 3.49 -21.29
CA ALA A 69 2.83 3.71 -22.70
C ALA A 69 3.70 4.82 -23.32
N LEU A 70 3.88 5.94 -22.61
CA LEU A 70 4.77 7.03 -23.04
C LEU A 70 6.21 6.52 -23.21
N GLN A 71 6.74 5.79 -22.23
CA GLN A 71 8.09 5.27 -22.25
C GLN A 71 8.30 4.23 -23.35
N TYR A 72 7.31 3.39 -23.60
CA TYR A 72 7.36 2.44 -24.70
C TYR A 72 7.41 3.17 -26.05
N ALA A 73 6.58 4.19 -26.25
CA ALA A 73 6.55 4.96 -27.50
C ALA A 73 7.85 5.75 -27.71
N ALA A 74 8.33 6.46 -26.69
CA ALA A 74 9.58 7.20 -26.73
C ALA A 74 10.78 6.26 -26.94
N GLY A 75 10.87 5.19 -26.14
CA GLY A 75 11.93 4.20 -26.24
C GLY A 75 11.95 3.44 -27.56
N ALA A 76 10.79 3.17 -28.17
CA ALA A 76 10.72 2.59 -29.51
C ALA A 76 11.30 3.54 -30.56
N GLN A 77 10.98 4.84 -30.47
CA GLN A 77 11.53 5.83 -31.40
C GLN A 77 13.05 5.93 -31.28
N LEU A 78 13.58 6.02 -30.06
CA LEU A 78 15.02 6.06 -29.79
C LEU A 78 15.72 4.77 -30.25
N TYR A 79 15.09 3.61 -30.00
CA TYR A 79 15.65 2.32 -30.39
C TYR A 79 15.72 2.15 -31.91
N ASP A 80 14.67 2.51 -32.64
CA ASP A 80 14.57 2.28 -34.08
C ASP A 80 15.30 3.34 -34.91
N LYS A 81 15.35 4.59 -34.43
CA LYS A 81 15.88 5.73 -35.20
C LYS A 81 17.24 6.24 -34.72
N GLY A 82 17.66 5.92 -33.49
CA GLY A 82 18.93 6.41 -32.95
C GLY A 82 19.06 7.93 -33.06
N GLU A 83 20.11 8.41 -33.71
CA GLU A 83 20.38 9.84 -33.93
C GLU A 83 19.30 10.56 -34.74
N ASP A 84 18.50 9.83 -35.53
CA ASP A 84 17.37 10.39 -36.31
C ASP A 84 16.03 10.36 -35.53
N ALA A 85 16.06 10.05 -34.23
CA ALA A 85 14.88 10.16 -33.38
C ALA A 85 14.42 11.63 -33.27
N ALA A 86 13.14 11.82 -32.97
CA ALA A 86 12.62 13.16 -32.75
C ALA A 86 12.92 13.61 -31.31
N ASP A 87 13.22 14.89 -31.14
CA ASP A 87 13.60 15.51 -29.85
C ASP A 87 12.64 15.14 -28.70
N TRP A 88 11.33 15.04 -28.99
CA TRP A 88 10.34 14.69 -27.97
C TRP A 88 10.61 13.33 -27.32
N ALA A 89 11.12 12.34 -28.07
CA ALA A 89 11.35 11.03 -27.48
C ALA A 89 12.53 11.06 -26.52
N GLU A 90 13.60 11.78 -26.83
CA GLU A 90 14.74 11.92 -25.92
C GLU A 90 14.32 12.64 -24.63
N ASP A 91 13.69 13.81 -24.77
CA ASP A 91 13.22 14.63 -23.64
C ASP A 91 12.24 13.85 -22.74
N TRP A 92 11.19 13.28 -23.35
CA TRP A 92 10.14 12.61 -22.59
C TRP A 92 10.54 11.21 -22.14
N HIS A 93 11.53 10.56 -22.77
CA HIS A 93 12.09 9.32 -22.26
C HIS A 93 12.78 9.57 -20.92
N GLY A 94 13.72 10.53 -20.88
CA GLY A 94 14.43 10.89 -19.64
C GLY A 94 13.48 11.36 -18.53
N VAL A 95 12.60 12.31 -18.83
CA VAL A 95 11.63 12.84 -17.85
C VAL A 95 10.67 11.75 -17.35
N GLY A 96 10.17 10.90 -18.24
CA GLY A 96 9.25 9.84 -17.86
C GLY A 96 9.93 8.72 -17.07
N ALA A 97 11.19 8.40 -17.35
CA ALA A 97 11.97 7.45 -16.56
C ALA A 97 12.17 7.95 -15.12
N ALA A 98 12.56 9.22 -14.94
CA ALA A 98 12.66 9.85 -13.62
C ALA A 98 11.30 9.87 -12.90
N THR A 99 10.22 10.15 -13.62
CA THR A 99 8.86 10.15 -13.07
C THR A 99 8.44 8.75 -12.59
N ILE A 100 8.70 7.70 -13.38
CA ILE A 100 8.46 6.31 -12.99
C ILE A 100 9.23 5.95 -11.72
N ALA A 101 10.52 6.30 -11.65
CA ALA A 101 11.33 6.05 -10.47
C ALA A 101 10.73 6.72 -9.22
N GLY A 102 10.30 7.99 -9.35
CA GLY A 102 9.62 8.72 -8.28
C GLY A 102 8.30 8.08 -7.83
N VAL A 103 7.45 7.67 -8.78
CA VAL A 103 6.18 7.01 -8.46
C VAL A 103 6.44 5.65 -7.80
N PHE A 104 7.42 4.86 -8.25
CA PHE A 104 7.81 3.61 -7.60
C PHE A 104 8.29 3.86 -6.16
N ALA A 105 9.13 4.87 -5.95
CA ALA A 105 9.61 5.23 -4.61
C ALA A 105 8.44 5.57 -3.68
N ILE A 106 7.49 6.40 -4.13
CA ILE A 106 6.26 6.73 -3.39
C ILE A 106 5.47 5.46 -3.04
N ASN A 107 5.33 4.54 -3.99
CA ASN A 107 4.61 3.29 -3.78
C ASN A 107 5.32 2.36 -2.79
N VAL A 108 6.65 2.32 -2.78
CA VAL A 108 7.42 1.54 -1.79
C VAL A 108 7.24 2.12 -0.38
N VAL A 109 7.43 3.43 -0.20
CA VAL A 109 7.35 4.07 1.13
C VAL A 109 5.93 4.05 1.72
N THR A 110 4.91 3.91 0.88
CA THR A 110 3.50 3.76 1.32
C THR A 110 3.09 2.31 1.45
N GLY A 111 3.54 1.44 0.53
CA GLY A 111 3.11 0.04 0.42
C GLY A 111 3.78 -0.89 1.43
N VAL A 112 5.09 -0.73 1.70
CA VAL A 112 5.80 -1.61 2.65
C VAL A 112 5.27 -1.44 4.07
N PRO A 113 5.12 -0.22 4.63
CA PRO A 113 4.52 -0.07 5.95
C PRO A 113 3.09 -0.60 6.01
N ASN A 114 2.30 -0.38 4.96
CA ASN A 114 0.94 -0.92 4.89
C ASN A 114 0.94 -2.44 4.92
N LEU A 115 1.82 -3.11 4.17
CA LEU A 115 1.92 -4.57 4.16
C LEU A 115 2.34 -5.13 5.53
N ILE A 116 3.25 -4.46 6.23
CA ILE A 116 3.69 -4.84 7.58
C ILE A 116 2.54 -4.74 8.58
N GLU A 117 1.77 -3.65 8.53
CA GLU A 117 0.66 -3.41 9.46
C GLU A 117 -0.43 -4.49 9.36
N ILE A 118 -0.74 -4.94 8.13
CA ILE A 118 -1.73 -6.01 7.91
C ILE A 118 -1.08 -7.38 7.64
N TRP A 119 0.14 -7.62 8.13
CA TRP A 119 0.92 -8.82 7.82
C TRP A 119 0.21 -10.13 8.21
N ASN A 120 -0.53 -10.08 9.32
CA ASN A 120 -1.25 -11.20 9.90
C ASN A 120 -2.69 -11.34 9.39
N GLU A 121 -3.20 -10.39 8.59
CA GLU A 121 -4.56 -10.45 8.03
C GLU A 121 -4.64 -11.55 6.94
N PRO A 122 -5.42 -12.63 7.14
CA PRO A 122 -5.50 -13.73 6.19
C PRO A 122 -6.22 -13.37 4.88
N ARG A 123 -7.20 -12.46 4.92
CA ARG A 123 -7.98 -12.04 3.75
C ARG A 123 -7.04 -11.45 2.70
N ASP A 124 -7.15 -11.89 1.44
CA ASP A 124 -6.34 -11.41 0.30
C ASP A 124 -4.80 -11.49 0.46
N ARG A 125 -4.28 -12.18 1.50
CA ARG A 125 -2.84 -12.19 1.82
C ARG A 125 -1.96 -12.62 0.65
N LYS A 126 -2.36 -13.68 -0.06
CA LYS A 126 -1.62 -14.20 -1.23
C LYS A 126 -1.50 -13.16 -2.33
N ARG A 127 -2.57 -12.40 -2.60
CA ARG A 127 -2.59 -11.36 -3.64
C ARG A 127 -1.69 -10.19 -3.25
N ARG A 128 -1.76 -9.73 -1.99
CA ARG A 128 -0.87 -8.68 -1.49
C ARG A 128 0.60 -9.07 -1.55
N LEU A 129 0.93 -10.30 -1.16
CA LEU A 129 2.30 -10.80 -1.21
C LEU A 129 2.79 -10.94 -2.65
N PHE A 130 1.94 -11.44 -3.55
CA PHE A 130 2.25 -11.50 -4.98
C PHE A 130 2.48 -10.11 -5.58
N HIS A 131 1.59 -9.16 -5.29
CA HIS A 131 1.73 -7.77 -5.72
C HIS A 131 3.04 -7.16 -5.21
N ALA A 132 3.32 -7.29 -3.91
CA ALA A 132 4.52 -6.73 -3.29
C ALA A 132 5.80 -7.34 -3.88
N SER A 133 5.85 -8.66 -4.08
CA SER A 133 7.02 -9.31 -4.67
C SER A 133 7.21 -8.91 -6.12
N ALA A 134 6.15 -8.89 -6.93
CA ALA A 134 6.21 -8.42 -8.32
C ALA A 134 6.71 -6.97 -8.41
N MET A 135 6.22 -6.08 -7.53
CA MET A 135 6.64 -4.68 -7.53
C MET A 135 8.10 -4.49 -7.11
N LEU A 136 8.61 -5.28 -6.16
CA LEU A 136 10.03 -5.24 -5.80
C LEU A 136 10.93 -5.76 -6.93
N VAL A 137 10.52 -6.84 -7.61
CA VAL A 137 11.24 -7.35 -8.78
C VAL A 137 11.24 -6.32 -9.92
N ALA A 138 10.10 -5.70 -10.21
CA ALA A 138 10.01 -4.65 -11.21
C ALA A 138 10.85 -3.42 -10.84
N ALA A 139 10.84 -3.00 -9.57
CA ALA A 139 11.67 -1.89 -9.10
C ALA A 139 13.17 -2.19 -9.27
N ALA A 140 13.61 -3.40 -8.92
CA ALA A 140 15.00 -3.82 -9.16
C ALA A 140 15.33 -3.82 -10.66
N GLY A 141 14.41 -4.27 -11.50
CA GLY A 141 14.56 -4.23 -12.95
C GLY A 141 14.65 -2.81 -13.52
N PHE A 142 13.83 -1.86 -13.06
CA PHE A 142 13.93 -0.45 -13.46
C PHE A 142 15.23 0.21 -13.00
N THR A 143 15.69 -0.09 -11.78
CA THR A 143 17.00 0.35 -11.30
C THR A 143 18.11 -0.20 -12.19
N ALA A 144 18.04 -1.49 -12.54
CA ALA A 144 19.00 -2.09 -13.46
C ALA A 144 18.97 -1.41 -14.83
N THR A 145 17.78 -1.15 -15.40
CA THR A 145 17.61 -0.38 -16.65
C THR A 145 18.31 0.97 -16.60
N GLY A 146 18.19 1.70 -15.49
CA GLY A 146 18.85 3.00 -15.32
C GLY A 146 20.37 2.89 -15.19
N ILE A 147 20.88 1.83 -14.54
CA ILE A 147 22.33 1.57 -14.46
C ILE A 147 22.90 1.28 -15.84
N ILE A 148 22.17 0.56 -16.70
CA ILE A 148 22.64 0.17 -18.04
C ILE A 148 22.26 1.18 -19.15
N ALA A 149 21.97 2.43 -18.76
CA ALA A 149 21.51 3.46 -19.70
C ALA A 149 22.63 3.87 -20.67
N ASP A 150 23.84 4.09 -20.17
CA ASP A 150 24.99 4.52 -20.98
C ASP A 150 25.35 3.46 -22.04
N GLU A 151 25.24 2.16 -21.71
CA GLU A 151 25.46 1.08 -22.68
C GLU A 151 24.46 1.12 -23.84
N ALA A 152 23.27 1.68 -23.63
CA ALA A 152 22.30 1.88 -24.70
C ALA A 152 22.79 2.92 -25.74
N GLU A 153 23.67 3.83 -25.36
CA GLU A 153 24.25 4.80 -26.28
C GLU A 153 25.37 4.15 -27.10
N ASP A 154 26.19 3.32 -26.44
CA ASP A 154 27.40 2.68 -26.99
C ASP A 154 27.16 1.76 -28.19
N GLY A 155 25.98 1.13 -28.30
CA GLY A 155 25.68 0.36 -29.50
C GLY A 155 24.50 -0.60 -29.43
N PRO A 156 24.28 -1.38 -30.51
CA PRO A 156 23.06 -2.17 -30.70
C PRO A 156 22.83 -3.23 -29.62
N SER A 157 23.88 -3.81 -29.04
CA SER A 157 23.77 -4.80 -27.97
C SER A 157 23.24 -4.18 -26.67
N GLY A 158 23.77 -3.03 -26.27
CA GLY A 158 23.32 -2.33 -25.06
C GLY A 158 21.91 -1.78 -25.24
N ARG A 159 21.55 -1.23 -26.42
CA ARG A 159 20.16 -0.84 -26.74
C ARG A 159 19.18 -1.99 -26.55
N ARG A 160 19.54 -3.17 -27.05
CA ARG A 160 18.71 -4.38 -26.88
C ARG A 160 18.60 -4.79 -25.42
N LEU A 161 19.70 -4.75 -24.68
CA LEU A 161 19.72 -5.09 -23.26
C LEU A 161 18.83 -4.13 -22.46
N HIS A 162 19.06 -2.82 -22.58
CA HIS A 162 18.28 -1.77 -21.95
C HIS A 162 16.78 -1.95 -22.22
N ARG A 163 16.40 -2.06 -23.50
CA ARG A 163 15.00 -2.24 -23.92
C ARG A 163 14.38 -3.51 -23.33
N ASN A 164 15.09 -4.64 -23.37
CA ASN A 164 14.56 -5.91 -22.91
C ASN A 164 14.33 -5.91 -21.38
N VAL A 165 15.27 -5.33 -20.62
CA VAL A 165 15.13 -5.18 -19.15
C VAL A 165 13.99 -4.21 -18.83
N ALA A 166 13.88 -3.09 -19.56
CA ALA A 166 12.82 -2.10 -19.37
C ALA A 166 11.43 -2.70 -19.63
N ILE A 167 11.21 -3.31 -20.79
CA ILE A 167 9.93 -3.92 -21.17
C ILE A 167 9.57 -5.08 -20.22
N GLY A 168 10.56 -5.91 -19.85
CA GLY A 168 10.34 -6.99 -18.88
C GLY A 168 9.85 -6.45 -17.53
N SER A 169 10.50 -5.38 -17.03
CA SER A 169 10.13 -4.72 -15.78
C SER A 169 8.75 -4.07 -15.85
N MET A 170 8.41 -3.40 -16.96
CA MET A 170 7.06 -2.88 -17.22
C MET A 170 6.01 -3.98 -17.22
N GLY A 171 6.32 -5.15 -17.81
CA GLY A 171 5.44 -6.31 -17.82
C GLY A 171 5.17 -6.85 -16.40
N VAL A 172 6.22 -7.06 -15.62
CA VAL A 172 6.10 -7.54 -14.22
C VAL A 172 5.31 -6.54 -13.37
N ALA A 173 5.62 -5.24 -13.48
CA ALA A 173 4.89 -4.18 -12.80
C ALA A 173 3.41 -4.17 -13.21
N THR A 174 3.11 -4.30 -14.50
CA THR A 174 1.74 -4.31 -15.01
C THR A 174 0.95 -5.49 -14.44
N VAL A 175 1.52 -6.70 -14.46
CA VAL A 175 0.87 -7.88 -13.86
C VAL A 175 0.65 -7.71 -12.36
N GLY A 176 1.65 -7.18 -11.64
CA GLY A 176 1.51 -6.88 -10.21
C GLY A 176 0.41 -5.84 -9.94
N TYR A 177 0.29 -4.80 -10.78
CA TYR A 177 -0.76 -3.77 -10.68
C TYR A 177 -2.14 -4.38 -10.93
N LEU A 178 -2.29 -5.14 -12.02
CA LEU A 178 -3.56 -5.78 -12.38
C LEU A 178 -4.04 -6.76 -11.32
N SER A 179 -3.14 -7.47 -10.64
CA SER A 179 -3.49 -8.42 -9.57
C SER A 179 -4.27 -7.80 -8.40
N MET A 180 -4.16 -6.48 -8.23
CA MET A 180 -4.83 -5.71 -7.18
C MET A 180 -6.13 -5.02 -7.66
N LEU A 181 -6.51 -5.16 -8.93
CA LEU A 181 -7.80 -4.68 -9.40
C LEU A 181 -8.95 -5.55 -8.88
N ASP A 182 -10.09 -4.90 -8.60
CA ASP A 182 -11.25 -5.55 -8.00
C ASP A 182 -11.92 -6.56 -8.95
N ILE A 183 -11.73 -6.45 -10.26
CA ILE A 183 -12.28 -7.38 -11.26
C ILE A 183 -11.76 -8.82 -11.14
N PHE A 184 -10.63 -9.02 -10.43
CA PHE A 184 -10.07 -10.35 -10.16
C PHE A 184 -10.41 -10.88 -8.76
N ARG A 185 -11.30 -10.20 -8.04
CA ARG A 185 -11.87 -10.71 -6.78
C ARG A 185 -12.87 -11.79 -7.11
N ARG A 186 -12.60 -13.00 -6.64
CA ARG A 186 -13.64 -14.01 -6.46
C ARG A 186 -14.14 -13.81 -5.04
N ASP A 187 -15.23 -13.10 -4.93
CA ASP A 187 -16.10 -13.04 -3.75
C ASP A 187 -16.56 -14.44 -3.33
#